data_AF-A0A966IL10-F1
#
_entry.id   AF-A0A966IL10-F1
#
_cell.length_a   1.000
_cell.length_b   1.000
_cell.length_c   1.000
_cell.angle_alpha   90.00
_cell.angle_beta   90.00
_cell.angle_gamma   90.00
#
_symmetry.space_group_name_H-M   'P 1'
#
loop_
_entity.id
_entity.type
_entity.pdbx_description
1 polymer ?
#
loop_
_entity_poly.entity_id
_entity_poly.type
_entity_poly.pdbx_seq_one_letter_code
_entity_poly.pdbx_strand_id
1 'polypeptide(L)'
;GSNIETTLSNLKNLIGSSEIGLEGVNELETMAELFEAGGYGSSKISIDPSVVRGLGYYTGPVYEAELTFEIFDEKGRKRQFGSVSGGGRYDDLVKRFTGQSVPATGVSIGVDRLLAALKEKGRVRGSGLGPVVVTVMDRDRIGDYQEIVTELRKAGIRSEVYLGNPKNFGNQLKYADNRGSPAAVIEGTEERESGIIQIKDLILGKKLSEEATLEEWKDRPSQFTVRRDELVQKIREILSAYE
;
A
#
# COMPACT_ATOMS: atom_id res chain seq x y z
N GLY A 1 -12.54 -30.17 3.07
CA GLY A 1 -11.24 -30.06 3.74
C GLY A 1 -10.95 -31.38 4.38
N SER A 2 -9.99 -32.13 3.86
CA SER A 2 -9.55 -33.37 4.47
C SER A 2 -8.61 -33.06 5.64
N ASN A 3 -8.70 -33.84 6.71
CA ASN A 3 -7.69 -33.85 7.77
C ASN A 3 -6.34 -34.27 7.16
N ILE A 4 -5.25 -33.58 7.52
CA ILE A 4 -3.88 -33.88 7.10
C ILE A 4 -3.54 -35.35 7.34
N GLU A 5 -3.91 -35.91 8.50
CA GLU A 5 -3.68 -37.31 8.84
C GLU A 5 -4.38 -38.27 7.87
N THR A 6 -5.62 -37.93 7.49
CA THR A 6 -6.39 -38.71 6.52
C THR A 6 -5.77 -38.63 5.13
N THR A 7 -5.31 -37.45 4.71
CA THR A 7 -4.61 -37.29 3.43
C THR A 7 -3.34 -38.14 3.39
N LEU A 8 -2.51 -38.06 4.44
CA LEU A 8 -1.24 -38.82 4.53
C LEU A 8 -1.49 -40.32 4.53
N SER A 9 -2.49 -40.80 5.29
CA SER A 9 -2.88 -42.21 5.30
C SER A 9 -3.32 -42.70 3.92
N ASN A 10 -4.11 -41.90 3.20
CA ASN A 10 -4.54 -42.22 1.85
C ASN A 10 -3.36 -42.26 0.87
N LEU A 11 -2.43 -41.31 0.98
CA LEU A 11 -1.21 -41.29 0.17
C LEU A 11 -0.36 -42.54 0.42
N LYS A 12 -0.12 -42.92 1.67
CA LYS A 12 0.61 -44.16 2.04
C LYS A 12 0.00 -45.40 1.38
N ASN A 13 -1.33 -45.51 1.40
CA ASN A 13 -2.03 -46.63 0.76
C ASN A 13 -1.92 -46.60 -0.78
N LEU A 14 -1.93 -45.41 -1.38
CA LEU A 14 -1.87 -45.24 -2.84
C LEU A 14 -0.49 -45.55 -3.43
N ILE A 15 0.59 -45.14 -2.75
CA ILE A 15 1.96 -45.30 -3.26
C ILE A 15 2.45 -46.76 -3.26
N GLY A 16 1.78 -47.65 -2.51
CA GLY A 16 2.15 -49.07 -2.42
C GLY A 16 3.60 -49.27 -2.00
N SER A 17 4.36 -50.01 -2.82
CA SER A 17 5.78 -50.31 -2.60
C SER A 17 6.75 -49.35 -3.31
N SER A 18 6.28 -48.18 -3.74
CA SER A 18 7.14 -47.18 -4.39
C SER A 18 8.09 -46.56 -3.38
N GLU A 19 9.40 -46.81 -3.51
CA GLU A 19 10.43 -46.23 -2.63
C GLU A 19 10.40 -44.71 -2.66
N ILE A 20 10.37 -44.11 -3.86
CA ILE A 20 10.31 -42.65 -4.02
C ILE A 20 8.98 -42.05 -3.56
N GLY A 21 7.88 -42.81 -3.68
CA GLY A 21 6.59 -42.41 -3.14
C GLY A 21 6.61 -42.38 -1.62
N LEU A 22 7.24 -43.37 -1.00
CA LEU A 22 7.37 -43.47 0.46
C LEU A 22 8.26 -42.36 1.01
N GLU A 23 9.37 -42.05 0.34
CA GLU A 23 10.21 -40.90 0.67
C GLU A 23 9.39 -39.59 0.68
N GLY A 24 8.65 -39.31 -0.40
CA GLY A 24 7.82 -38.11 -0.49
C GLY A 24 6.74 -38.03 0.59
N VAL A 25 6.11 -39.16 0.95
CA VAL A 25 5.12 -39.17 2.04
C VAL A 25 5.79 -38.93 3.39
N ASN A 26 6.96 -39.53 3.66
CA ASN A 26 7.70 -39.29 4.90
C ASN A 26 8.15 -37.83 5.04
N GLU A 27 8.54 -37.19 3.93
CA GLU A 27 8.84 -35.74 3.91
C GLU A 27 7.60 -34.92 4.30
N LEU A 28 6.42 -35.24 3.74
CA LEU A 28 5.16 -34.58 4.06
C LEU A 28 4.72 -34.81 5.51
N GLU A 29 4.96 -35.98 6.08
CA GLU A 29 4.71 -36.26 7.51
C GLU A 29 5.62 -35.42 8.41
N THR A 30 6.91 -35.38 8.09
CA THR A 30 7.88 -34.54 8.82
C THR A 30 7.45 -33.07 8.78
N MET A 31 7.00 -32.59 7.62
CA MET A 31 6.48 -31.23 7.48
C MET A 31 5.22 -31.01 8.34
N ALA A 32 4.28 -31.96 8.35
CA ALA A 32 3.07 -31.87 9.16
C ALA A 32 3.38 -31.76 10.66
N GLU A 33 4.31 -32.56 11.16
CA GLU A 33 4.78 -32.50 12.56
C GLU A 33 5.40 -31.14 12.89
N LEU A 34 6.23 -30.60 11.99
CA LEU A 34 6.87 -29.29 12.16
C LEU A 34 5.84 -28.15 12.13
N PHE A 35 4.82 -28.24 11.28
CA PHE A 35 3.76 -27.24 11.21
C PHE A 35 2.91 -27.22 12.49
N GLU A 36 2.53 -28.39 13.00
CA GLU A 36 1.79 -28.51 14.26
C GLU A 36 2.62 -27.98 15.43
N ALA A 37 3.88 -28.39 15.55
CA ALA A 37 4.80 -27.88 16.56
C ALA A 37 5.01 -26.35 16.48
N GLY A 38 4.96 -25.79 15.26
CA GLY A 38 5.03 -24.35 15.02
C GLY A 38 3.72 -23.57 15.26
N GLY A 39 2.62 -24.25 15.62
CA GLY A 39 1.31 -23.62 15.78
C GLY A 39 0.62 -23.25 14.46
N TYR A 40 1.05 -23.86 13.36
CA TYR A 40 0.45 -23.76 12.03
C TYR A 40 -0.50 -24.95 11.80
N GLY A 41 -1.59 -24.99 12.56
CA GLY A 41 -2.58 -26.06 12.45
C GLY A 41 -3.37 -26.05 11.12
N SER A 42 -4.34 -26.96 11.04
CA SER A 42 -5.15 -27.24 9.84
C SER A 42 -5.97 -26.06 9.28
N SER A 43 -6.10 -24.96 10.02
CA SER A 43 -6.72 -23.73 9.54
C SER A 43 -5.82 -22.88 8.64
N LYS A 44 -4.50 -23.14 8.65
CA LYS A 44 -3.50 -22.40 7.85
C LYS A 44 -2.80 -23.26 6.82
N ILE A 45 -2.66 -24.56 7.07
CA ILE A 45 -1.96 -25.49 6.20
C ILE A 45 -2.86 -26.68 5.89
N SER A 46 -2.85 -27.08 4.61
CA SER A 46 -3.48 -28.29 4.11
C SER A 46 -2.49 -29.02 3.22
N ILE A 47 -2.43 -30.34 3.34
CA ILE A 47 -1.72 -31.18 2.37
C ILE A 47 -2.72 -31.54 1.28
N ASP A 48 -2.47 -31.05 0.07
CA ASP A 48 -3.31 -31.25 -1.10
C ASP A 48 -2.51 -31.92 -2.24
N PRO A 49 -2.74 -33.22 -2.50
CA PRO A 49 -2.06 -33.96 -3.56
C PRO A 49 -2.37 -33.48 -4.98
N SER A 50 -3.38 -32.62 -5.17
CA SER A 50 -3.73 -32.07 -6.48
C SER A 50 -2.86 -30.88 -6.90
N VAL A 51 -2.07 -30.33 -5.97
CA VAL A 51 -1.21 -29.17 -6.24
C VAL A 51 -0.06 -29.59 -7.15
N VAL A 52 -0.06 -29.04 -8.36
CA VAL A 52 1.03 -29.16 -9.34
C VAL A 52 1.51 -27.77 -9.73
N ARG A 53 2.82 -27.60 -9.87
CA ARG A 53 3.43 -26.33 -10.28
C ARG A 53 3.90 -26.43 -11.72
N GLY A 54 3.71 -25.36 -12.50
CA GLY A 54 4.00 -25.34 -13.94
C GLY A 54 5.48 -25.37 -14.36
N LEU A 55 6.40 -25.62 -13.43
CA LEU A 55 7.85 -25.59 -13.68
C LEU A 55 8.46 -26.95 -13.31
N GLY A 56 9.08 -27.61 -14.29
CA GLY A 56 9.64 -28.97 -14.13
C GLY A 56 10.99 -29.04 -13.41
N TYR A 57 11.32 -28.07 -12.54
CA TYR A 57 12.55 -28.06 -11.76
C TYR A 57 12.36 -28.45 -10.28
N TYR A 58 11.11 -28.65 -9.83
CA TYR A 58 10.86 -29.08 -8.46
C TYR A 58 11.22 -30.54 -8.27
N THR A 59 11.89 -30.85 -7.17
CA THR A 59 12.42 -32.19 -6.83
C THR A 59 11.79 -32.77 -5.58
N GLY A 60 10.93 -32.00 -4.88
CA GLY A 60 10.29 -32.42 -3.63
C GLY A 60 9.00 -31.61 -3.40
N PRO A 61 8.67 -31.25 -2.14
CA PRO A 61 7.39 -30.61 -1.83
C PRO A 61 7.25 -29.27 -2.56
N VAL A 62 6.03 -29.03 -3.05
CA VAL A 62 5.58 -27.77 -3.62
C VAL A 62 4.52 -27.15 -2.73
N TYR A 63 4.42 -25.82 -2.75
CA TYR A 63 3.47 -25.10 -1.92
C TYR A 63 2.86 -23.92 -2.67
N GLU A 64 1.59 -23.66 -2.33
CA GLU A 64 0.84 -22.49 -2.76
C GLU A 64 0.15 -21.86 -1.54
N ALA A 65 0.01 -20.54 -1.56
CA ALA A 65 -0.77 -19.81 -0.56
C ALA A 65 -1.93 -19.12 -1.27
N GLU A 66 -3.13 -19.35 -0.76
CA GLU A 66 -4.36 -18.75 -1.25
C GLU A 66 -4.98 -17.84 -0.18
N LEU A 67 -5.73 -16.84 -0.63
CA LEU A 67 -6.51 -15.98 0.25
C LEU A 67 -7.92 -16.56 0.38
N THR A 68 -8.33 -16.89 1.61
CA THR A 68 -9.59 -17.58 1.90
C THR A 68 -10.80 -16.67 2.07
N PHE A 69 -10.61 -15.35 2.02
CA PHE A 69 -11.72 -14.42 2.13
C PHE A 69 -12.44 -14.25 0.79
N GLU A 70 -13.75 -14.07 0.85
CA GLU A 70 -14.57 -13.84 -0.33
C GLU A 70 -14.34 -12.45 -0.90
N ILE A 71 -14.25 -12.39 -2.23
CA ILE A 71 -14.29 -11.14 -2.99
C ILE A 71 -15.43 -11.21 -3.99
N PHE A 72 -15.98 -10.05 -4.31
CA PHE A 72 -17.10 -9.92 -5.24
C PHE A 72 -16.69 -9.01 -6.40
N ASP A 73 -17.10 -9.36 -7.62
CA ASP A 73 -16.97 -8.43 -8.74
C ASP A 73 -18.03 -7.33 -8.69
N GLU A 74 -17.97 -6.37 -9.62
CA GLU A 74 -18.94 -5.26 -9.75
C GLU A 74 -20.39 -5.74 -9.92
N LYS A 75 -20.59 -7.02 -10.26
CA LYS A 75 -21.90 -7.65 -10.43
C LYS A 75 -22.29 -8.54 -9.24
N GLY A 76 -21.55 -8.48 -8.13
CA GLY A 76 -21.81 -9.25 -6.91
C GLY A 76 -21.48 -10.74 -7.02
N ARG A 77 -20.69 -11.17 -8.01
CA ARG A 77 -20.31 -12.58 -8.19
C ARG A 77 -19.04 -12.89 -7.42
N LYS A 78 -19.01 -14.02 -6.73
CA LYS A 78 -17.81 -14.51 -6.03
C LYS A 78 -16.66 -14.68 -7.02
N ARG A 79 -15.52 -14.07 -6.70
CA ARG A 79 -14.27 -14.21 -7.43
C ARG A 79 -13.23 -14.83 -6.52
N GLN A 80 -12.25 -15.55 -7.08
CA GLN A 80 -11.07 -16.01 -6.36
C GLN A 80 -9.85 -15.22 -6.84
N PHE A 81 -8.95 -14.86 -5.93
CA PHE A 81 -7.65 -14.27 -6.28
C PHE A 81 -6.71 -15.26 -6.96
N GLY A 82 -6.96 -16.57 -6.76
CA GLY A 82 -5.99 -17.62 -6.99
C GLY A 82 -4.80 -17.52 -6.03
N SER A 83 -3.77 -18.31 -6.30
CA SER A 83 -2.54 -18.34 -5.49
C SER A 83 -1.81 -16.98 -5.50
N VAL A 84 -1.53 -16.46 -4.30
CA VAL A 84 -0.79 -15.22 -4.05
C VAL A 84 0.69 -15.43 -3.74
N SER A 85 1.07 -16.66 -3.42
CA SER A 85 2.46 -17.08 -3.26
C SER A 85 2.61 -18.52 -3.68
N GLY A 86 3.74 -18.89 -4.25
CA GLY A 86 4.03 -20.30 -4.50
C GLY A 86 5.52 -20.57 -4.61
N GLY A 87 5.87 -21.84 -4.52
CA GLY A 87 7.25 -22.30 -4.57
C GLY A 87 7.37 -23.78 -4.28
N GLY A 88 8.55 -24.20 -3.83
CA GLY A 88 8.84 -25.60 -3.54
C GLY A 88 10.32 -25.85 -3.38
N ARG A 89 10.68 -27.13 -3.23
CA ARG A 89 12.06 -27.63 -3.20
C ARG A 89 12.58 -27.94 -4.62
N TYR A 90 13.81 -27.54 -4.93
CA TYR A 90 14.41 -27.58 -6.27
C TYR A 90 15.93 -27.85 -6.24
N ASP A 91 16.32 -29.03 -5.74
CA ASP A 91 17.73 -29.36 -5.45
C ASP A 91 18.63 -29.38 -6.70
N ASP A 92 18.07 -29.72 -7.87
CA ASP A 92 18.83 -29.79 -9.11
C ASP A 92 19.04 -28.42 -9.78
N LEU A 93 18.30 -27.39 -9.39
CA LEU A 93 18.31 -26.11 -10.10
C LEU A 93 19.68 -25.42 -9.95
N VAL A 94 20.24 -25.40 -8.74
CA VAL A 94 21.56 -24.80 -8.49
C VAL A 94 22.67 -25.58 -9.21
N LYS A 95 22.56 -26.92 -9.21
CA LYS A 95 23.51 -27.82 -9.87
C LYS A 95 23.57 -27.58 -11.39
N ARG A 96 22.43 -27.31 -12.04
CA ARG A 96 22.38 -27.01 -13.48
C ARG A 96 23.21 -25.79 -13.89
N PHE A 97 23.39 -24.82 -12.99
CA PHE A 97 24.13 -23.58 -13.29
C PHE A 97 25.55 -23.56 -12.73
N THR A 98 25.80 -24.24 -11.62
CA THR A 98 27.08 -24.14 -10.88
C THR A 98 27.89 -25.44 -10.89
N GLY A 99 27.28 -26.57 -11.29
CA GLY A 99 27.85 -27.90 -11.14
C GLY A 99 27.86 -28.44 -9.70
N GLN A 100 27.52 -27.62 -8.71
CA GLN A 100 27.50 -28.01 -7.30
C GLN A 100 26.11 -28.51 -6.88
N SER A 101 26.07 -29.65 -6.18
CA SER A 101 24.84 -30.18 -5.60
C SER A 101 24.51 -29.37 -4.35
N VAL A 102 23.50 -28.50 -4.43
CA VAL A 102 23.05 -27.65 -3.32
C VAL A 102 21.52 -27.79 -3.20
N PRO A 103 21.02 -28.49 -2.17
CA PRO A 103 19.60 -28.56 -1.89
C PRO A 103 19.03 -27.15 -1.68
N ALA A 104 17.86 -26.87 -2.25
CA ALA A 104 17.30 -25.53 -2.25
C ALA A 104 15.78 -25.58 -2.16
N THR A 105 15.20 -24.63 -1.42
CA THR A 105 13.76 -24.41 -1.35
C THR A 105 13.50 -22.90 -1.26
N GLY A 106 12.39 -22.45 -1.81
CA GLY A 106 12.02 -21.05 -1.70
C GLY A 106 10.62 -20.74 -2.23
N VAL A 107 10.11 -19.60 -1.78
CA VAL A 107 8.80 -19.03 -2.13
C VAL A 107 8.97 -17.78 -3.00
N SER A 108 7.96 -17.47 -3.80
CA SER A 108 7.79 -16.18 -4.45
C SER A 108 6.40 -15.63 -4.17
N ILE A 109 6.32 -14.33 -3.90
CA ILE A 109 5.07 -13.62 -3.58
C ILE A 109 4.67 -12.74 -4.76
N GLY A 110 3.43 -12.88 -5.23
CA GLY A 110 2.87 -12.02 -6.26
C GLY A 110 2.43 -10.67 -5.69
N VAL A 111 3.31 -9.67 -5.74
CA VAL A 111 3.08 -8.33 -5.17
C VAL A 111 1.81 -7.68 -5.71
N ASP A 112 1.54 -7.79 -7.02
CA ASP A 112 0.33 -7.22 -7.64
C ASP A 112 -0.96 -7.83 -7.07
N ARG A 113 -0.99 -9.17 -6.90
CA ARG A 113 -2.14 -9.87 -6.32
C ARG A 113 -2.33 -9.51 -4.86
N LEU A 114 -1.23 -9.43 -4.11
CA LEU A 114 -1.27 -9.03 -2.70
C LEU A 114 -1.77 -7.58 -2.54
N LEU A 115 -1.32 -6.66 -3.40
CA LEU A 115 -1.78 -5.27 -3.40
C LEU A 115 -3.28 -5.19 -3.73
N ALA A 116 -3.76 -5.92 -4.73
CA ALA A 116 -5.18 -5.98 -5.06
C ALA A 116 -6.02 -6.49 -3.87
N ALA A 117 -5.55 -7.54 -3.19
CA ALA A 117 -6.17 -8.05 -1.97
C ALA A 117 -6.19 -7.03 -0.81
N LEU A 118 -5.10 -6.29 -0.62
CA LEU A 118 -5.02 -5.24 0.39
C LEU A 118 -5.97 -4.08 0.10
N LYS A 119 -6.14 -3.70 -1.19
CA LYS A 119 -7.09 -2.66 -1.61
C LYS A 119 -8.53 -3.09 -1.30
N GLU A 120 -8.88 -4.32 -1.65
CA GLU A 120 -10.21 -4.88 -1.40
C GLU A 120 -10.55 -4.91 0.10
N LYS A 121 -9.56 -5.22 0.95
CA LYS A 121 -9.73 -5.19 2.40
C LYS A 121 -9.75 -3.78 3.01
N GLY A 122 -9.63 -2.73 2.21
CA GLY A 122 -9.47 -1.35 2.70
C GLY A 122 -8.20 -1.15 3.53
N ARG A 123 -7.21 -2.04 3.38
CA ARG A 123 -5.96 -2.05 4.17
C ARG A 123 -4.83 -1.29 3.48
N VAL A 124 -5.03 -0.84 2.25
CA VAL A 124 -4.19 0.20 1.67
C VAL A 124 -4.62 1.53 2.28
N ARG A 125 -3.88 1.97 3.31
CA ARG A 125 -3.97 3.36 3.74
C ARG A 125 -3.45 4.21 2.58
N GLY A 126 -4.22 5.22 2.17
CA GLY A 126 -3.71 6.24 1.25
C GLY A 126 -2.38 6.78 1.78
N SER A 127 -1.49 7.22 0.89
CA SER A 127 -0.37 8.06 1.31
C SER A 127 -0.96 9.17 2.19
N GLY A 128 -0.49 9.32 3.44
CA GLY A 128 -1.00 10.36 4.34
C GLY A 128 -1.00 11.75 3.68
N LEU A 129 -1.71 12.71 4.29
CA LEU A 129 -1.92 14.08 3.81
C LEU A 129 -0.77 14.59 2.96
N GLY A 130 -1.01 14.95 1.70
CA GLY A 130 -0.02 15.41 0.73
C GLY A 130 0.82 16.60 1.20
N PRO A 131 1.80 17.08 0.40
CA PRO A 131 2.56 18.26 0.77
C PRO A 131 1.67 19.51 0.75
N VAL A 132 1.90 20.48 1.64
CA VAL A 132 1.36 21.84 1.52
C VAL A 132 1.87 22.48 0.23
N VAL A 133 0.98 23.03 -0.59
CA VAL A 133 1.36 23.65 -1.86
C VAL A 133 1.48 25.16 -1.70
N VAL A 134 2.65 25.72 -1.99
CA VAL A 134 2.84 27.17 -2.13
C VAL A 134 2.56 27.55 -3.58
N THR A 135 1.56 28.41 -3.77
CA THR A 135 1.14 28.92 -5.07
C THR A 135 2.11 29.99 -5.56
N VAL A 136 2.22 30.15 -6.88
CA VAL A 136 3.07 31.15 -7.54
C VAL A 136 2.19 32.20 -8.20
N MET A 137 2.21 33.42 -7.68
CA MET A 137 1.44 34.54 -8.21
C MET A 137 2.23 35.36 -9.24
N ASP A 138 3.56 35.39 -9.09
CA ASP A 138 4.49 36.06 -10.01
C ASP A 138 5.69 35.15 -10.35
N ARG A 139 5.90 34.88 -11.65
CA ARG A 139 6.97 33.98 -12.11
C ARG A 139 8.36 34.54 -11.81
N ASP A 140 8.52 35.85 -11.84
CA ASP A 140 9.82 36.50 -11.66
C ASP A 140 10.25 36.50 -10.18
N ARG A 141 9.33 36.07 -9.30
CA ARG A 141 9.49 35.98 -7.84
C ARG A 141 9.55 34.55 -7.34
N ILE A 142 9.90 33.59 -8.19
CA ILE A 142 9.96 32.17 -7.80
C ILE A 142 10.88 31.90 -6.61
N GLY A 143 11.92 32.72 -6.43
CA GLY A 143 12.81 32.67 -5.27
C GLY A 143 12.08 32.87 -3.94
N ASP A 144 11.16 33.83 -3.89
CA ASP A 144 10.39 34.16 -2.69
C ASP A 144 9.53 32.95 -2.27
N TYR A 145 8.82 32.32 -3.23
CA TYR A 145 8.01 31.13 -2.96
C TYR A 145 8.85 29.91 -2.53
N GLN A 146 10.07 29.77 -3.06
CA GLN A 146 11.02 28.74 -2.63
C GLN A 146 11.50 28.97 -1.19
N GLU A 147 11.64 30.23 -0.77
CA GLU A 147 11.96 30.58 0.61
C GLU A 147 10.84 30.14 1.57
N ILE A 148 9.58 30.43 1.23
CA ILE A 148 8.39 29.98 1.98
C ILE A 148 8.40 28.45 2.14
N VAL A 149 8.60 27.71 1.05
CA VAL A 149 8.67 26.25 1.09
C VAL A 149 9.84 25.75 1.92
N THR A 150 11.00 26.39 1.82
CA THR A 150 12.19 26.04 2.60
C THR A 150 11.96 26.23 4.10
N GLU A 151 11.29 27.31 4.49
CA GLU A 151 10.88 27.56 5.88
C GLU A 151 9.96 26.46 6.41
N LEU A 152 8.90 26.12 5.66
CA LEU A 152 7.99 25.03 6.02
C LEU A 152 8.73 23.69 6.15
N ARG A 153 9.63 23.37 5.21
CA ARG A 153 10.43 22.12 5.25
C ARG A 153 11.37 22.09 6.46
N LYS A 154 12.03 23.20 6.80
CA LYS A 154 12.86 23.32 8.01
C LYS A 154 12.05 23.07 9.28
N ALA A 155 10.76 23.40 9.27
CA ALA A 155 9.83 23.14 10.37
C ALA A 155 9.26 21.70 10.39
N GLY A 156 9.70 20.82 9.48
CA GLY A 156 9.25 19.42 9.37
C GLY A 156 7.98 19.24 8.54
N ILE A 157 7.46 20.29 7.91
CA ILE A 157 6.23 20.23 7.12
C ILE A 157 6.57 19.86 5.68
N ARG A 158 5.92 18.83 5.14
CA ARG A 158 6.04 18.48 3.73
C ARG A 158 5.41 19.60 2.90
N SER A 159 6.18 20.23 2.03
CA SER A 159 5.69 21.32 1.17
C SER A 159 6.40 21.36 -0.18
N GLU A 160 5.74 21.94 -1.18
CA GLU A 160 6.26 22.13 -2.53
C GLU A 160 5.74 23.42 -3.17
N VAL A 161 6.53 24.00 -4.08
CA VAL A 161 6.11 25.15 -4.89
C VAL A 161 5.41 24.63 -6.13
N TYR A 162 4.31 25.25 -6.53
CA TYR A 162 3.72 24.97 -7.84
C TYR A 162 4.60 25.52 -8.98
N LEU A 163 5.04 24.64 -9.89
CA LEU A 163 5.95 25.01 -10.99
C LEU A 163 5.26 25.09 -12.37
N GLY A 164 3.94 25.01 -12.42
CA GLY A 164 3.19 25.12 -13.68
C GLY A 164 2.95 26.57 -14.13
N ASN A 165 1.95 26.79 -14.98
CA ASN A 165 1.61 28.13 -15.46
C ASN A 165 1.00 28.98 -14.32
N PRO A 166 1.63 30.10 -13.90
CA PRO A 166 1.18 30.90 -12.76
C PRO A 166 -0.07 31.74 -13.07
N LYS A 167 -0.34 32.03 -14.35
CA LYS A 167 -1.48 32.90 -14.77
C LYS A 167 -2.85 32.34 -14.42
N ASN A 168 -2.96 31.04 -14.19
CA ASN A 168 -4.21 30.40 -13.85
C ASN A 168 -4.16 29.86 -12.42
N PHE A 169 -4.62 30.68 -11.48
CA PHE A 169 -4.71 30.33 -10.06
C PHE A 169 -5.56 29.07 -9.80
N GLY A 170 -6.67 28.92 -10.53
CA GLY A 170 -7.55 27.75 -10.43
C GLY A 170 -6.83 26.43 -10.75
N ASN A 171 -5.90 26.43 -11.71
CA ASN A 171 -5.07 25.25 -12.01
C ASN A 171 -4.10 24.90 -10.88
N GLN A 172 -3.62 25.89 -10.12
CA GLN A 172 -2.75 25.64 -8.96
C GLN A 172 -3.53 25.00 -7.82
N LEU A 173 -4.76 25.45 -7.57
CA LEU A 173 -5.65 24.81 -6.60
C LEU A 173 -6.04 23.39 -7.03
N LYS A 174 -6.34 23.18 -8.31
CA LYS A 174 -6.58 21.85 -8.87
C LYS A 174 -5.36 20.94 -8.73
N TYR A 175 -4.16 21.47 -8.91
CA TYR A 175 -2.92 20.75 -8.66
C TYR A 175 -2.81 20.35 -7.18
N ALA A 176 -3.05 21.28 -6.26
CA ALA A 176 -3.00 21.01 -4.82
C ALA A 176 -4.03 19.93 -4.41
N ASP A 177 -5.24 19.98 -4.93
CA ASP A 177 -6.28 18.97 -4.70
C ASP A 177 -5.84 17.58 -5.21
N ASN A 178 -5.32 17.49 -6.45
CA ASN A 178 -4.79 16.24 -7.01
C ASN A 178 -3.60 15.67 -6.23
N ARG A 179 -2.85 16.53 -5.52
CA ARG A 179 -1.74 16.12 -4.65
C ARG A 179 -2.20 15.63 -3.28
N GLY A 180 -3.51 15.70 -3.00
CA GLY A 180 -4.07 15.45 -1.66
C GLY A 180 -3.53 16.43 -0.63
N SER A 181 -3.23 17.65 -1.07
CA SER A 181 -2.60 18.68 -0.24
C SER A 181 -3.56 19.14 0.87
N PRO A 182 -3.10 19.25 2.13
CA PRO A 182 -3.95 19.69 3.23
C PRO A 182 -4.23 21.19 3.18
N ALA A 183 -3.28 21.98 2.66
CA ALA A 183 -3.41 23.43 2.58
C ALA A 183 -2.67 24.00 1.36
N ALA A 184 -3.19 25.11 0.84
CA ALA A 184 -2.51 25.95 -0.14
C ALA A 184 -2.09 27.29 0.50
N VAL A 185 -0.86 27.72 0.24
CA VAL A 185 -0.30 28.99 0.71
C VAL A 185 -0.23 29.97 -0.46
N ILE A 186 -0.69 31.19 -0.23
CA ILE A 186 -0.92 32.20 -1.26
C ILE A 186 -0.30 33.51 -0.78
N GLU A 187 0.65 34.01 -1.55
CA GLU A 187 1.29 35.31 -1.34
C GLU A 187 1.32 36.06 -2.68
N GLY A 188 0.37 36.98 -2.85
CA GLY A 188 0.39 37.95 -3.93
C GLY A 188 1.22 39.18 -3.55
N THR A 189 1.22 40.18 -4.44
CA THR A 189 1.94 41.43 -4.23
C THR A 189 1.43 42.18 -2.99
N GLU A 190 0.11 42.27 -2.83
CA GLU A 190 -0.53 43.00 -1.71
C GLU A 190 -0.25 42.32 -0.36
N GLU A 191 -0.34 40.99 -0.30
CA GLU A 191 -0.03 40.23 0.90
C GLU A 191 1.42 40.47 1.34
N ARG A 192 2.35 40.43 0.39
CA ARG A 192 3.77 40.64 0.64
C ARG A 192 4.06 42.04 1.16
N GLU A 193 3.52 43.06 0.49
CA GLU A 193 3.69 44.45 0.89
C GLU A 193 3.11 44.72 2.29
N SER A 194 2.06 44.01 2.65
CA SER A 194 1.40 44.11 3.96
C SER A 194 2.00 43.17 5.03
N GLY A 195 3.00 42.36 4.69
CA GLY A 195 3.62 41.40 5.62
C GLY A 195 2.69 40.28 6.09
N ILE A 196 1.65 39.97 5.32
CA ILE A 196 0.66 38.93 5.59
C ILE A 196 0.79 37.79 4.59
N ILE A 197 0.12 36.68 4.86
CA ILE A 197 0.01 35.56 3.94
C ILE A 197 -1.35 34.92 4.06
N GLN A 198 -1.89 34.46 2.92
CA GLN A 198 -3.16 33.76 2.89
C GLN A 198 -2.93 32.24 2.87
N ILE A 199 -3.72 31.51 3.64
CA ILE A 199 -3.66 30.06 3.76
C ILE A 199 -5.07 29.52 3.54
N LYS A 200 -5.21 28.61 2.58
CA LYS A 200 -6.46 27.93 2.29
C LYS A 200 -6.40 26.49 2.78
N ASP A 201 -7.29 26.12 3.68
CA ASP A 201 -7.50 24.73 4.12
C ASP A 201 -8.32 23.99 3.06
N LEU A 202 -7.66 23.08 2.36
CA LEU A 202 -8.25 22.36 1.24
C LEU A 202 -9.13 21.19 1.71
N ILE A 203 -8.85 20.65 2.89
CA ILE A 203 -9.64 19.54 3.47
C ILE A 203 -10.97 20.10 3.97
N LEU A 204 -10.94 21.19 4.74
CA LEU A 204 -12.15 21.88 5.17
C LEU A 204 -12.95 22.39 3.96
N GLY A 205 -12.27 23.00 2.99
CA GLY A 205 -12.91 23.50 1.77
C GLY A 205 -13.65 22.40 1.00
N LYS A 206 -13.07 21.20 0.90
CA LYS A 206 -13.71 20.05 0.24
C LYS A 206 -14.94 19.56 1.00
N LYS A 207 -14.86 19.38 2.33
CA LYS A 207 -15.99 18.96 3.17
C LYS A 207 -17.19 19.92 3.04
N LEU A 208 -16.92 21.23 3.13
CA LEU A 208 -17.95 22.27 2.97
C LEU A 208 -18.64 22.24 1.61
N SER A 209 -17.92 21.85 0.54
CA SER A 209 -18.49 21.76 -0.81
C SER A 209 -19.36 20.51 -1.04
N GLU A 210 -19.06 19.42 -0.32
CA GLU A 210 -19.81 18.16 -0.40
C GLU A 210 -21.10 18.19 0.46
N GLU A 211 -21.09 18.94 1.56
CA GLU A 211 -22.19 19.02 2.55
C GLU A 211 -23.06 20.29 2.42
N ALA A 212 -23.32 20.76 1.19
CA ALA A 212 -23.90 22.08 0.86
C ALA A 212 -25.29 22.45 1.46
N THR A 213 -25.78 21.73 2.47
CA THR A 213 -27.00 22.01 3.25
C THR A 213 -26.82 22.09 4.78
N LEU A 214 -25.63 21.88 5.36
CA LEU A 214 -25.49 21.86 6.83
C LEU A 214 -25.07 23.21 7.42
N GLU A 215 -26.03 23.85 8.11
CA GLU A 215 -25.93 25.15 8.79
C GLU A 215 -24.87 25.22 9.92
N GLU A 216 -24.25 24.10 10.29
CA GLU A 216 -23.34 23.99 11.45
C GLU A 216 -21.88 24.40 11.17
N TRP A 217 -21.46 24.55 9.91
CA TRP A 217 -20.04 24.77 9.56
C TRP A 217 -19.68 26.17 9.03
N LYS A 218 -20.63 27.11 9.02
CA LYS A 218 -20.47 28.46 8.41
C LYS A 218 -19.48 29.40 9.12
N ASP A 219 -19.07 29.10 10.34
CA ASP A 219 -18.21 29.99 11.14
C ASP A 219 -16.70 29.72 11.04
N ARG A 220 -16.28 28.66 10.33
CA ARG A 220 -14.86 28.41 10.06
C ARG A 220 -14.53 28.79 8.62
N PRO A 221 -13.98 30.00 8.36
CA PRO A 221 -13.52 30.32 7.03
C PRO A 221 -12.43 29.32 6.65
N SER A 222 -12.57 28.62 5.53
CA SER A 222 -11.53 27.73 4.99
C SER A 222 -10.33 28.48 4.43
N GLN A 223 -10.32 29.81 4.57
CA GLN A 223 -9.25 30.70 4.16
C GLN A 223 -8.92 31.63 5.33
N PHE A 224 -7.64 31.70 5.65
CA PHE A 224 -7.10 32.46 6.77
C PHE A 224 -6.07 33.44 6.24
N THR A 225 -6.09 34.66 6.78
CA THR A 225 -5.02 35.65 6.59
C THR A 225 -4.28 35.77 7.91
N VAL A 226 -2.98 35.48 7.89
CA VAL A 226 -2.11 35.56 9.08
C VAL A 226 -0.90 36.41 8.76
N ARG A 227 -0.16 36.83 9.79
CA ARG A 227 1.13 37.48 9.56
C ARG A 227 2.12 36.48 8.96
N ARG A 228 3.05 36.96 8.14
CA ARG A 228 4.00 36.09 7.44
C ARG A 228 4.87 35.26 8.39
N ASP A 229 5.20 35.79 9.57
CA ASP A 229 5.96 35.13 10.64
C ASP A 229 5.15 34.05 11.39
N GLU A 230 3.82 34.05 11.26
CA GLU A 230 2.91 33.06 11.86
C GLU A 230 2.58 31.88 10.93
N LEU A 231 3.08 31.90 9.68
CA LEU A 231 2.79 30.89 8.65
C LEU A 231 2.97 29.45 9.16
N VAL A 232 4.15 29.14 9.70
CA VAL A 232 4.49 27.78 10.16
C VAL A 232 3.54 27.33 11.27
N GLN A 233 3.26 28.22 12.22
CA GLN A 233 2.35 27.94 13.33
C GLN A 233 0.94 27.65 12.81
N LYS A 234 0.45 28.47 11.88
CA LYS A 234 -0.90 28.26 11.34
C LYS A 234 -1.04 26.98 10.53
N ILE A 235 -0.02 26.61 9.75
CA ILE A 235 -0.02 25.34 9.01
C ILE A 235 -0.02 24.15 9.97
N ARG A 236 0.74 24.21 11.09
CA ARG A 236 0.71 23.14 12.10
C ARG A 236 -0.66 22.97 12.73
N GLU A 237 -1.35 24.07 13.05
CA GLU A 237 -2.72 24.02 13.55
C GLU A 237 -3.65 23.29 12.56
N ILE A 238 -3.57 23.64 11.27
CA ILE A 238 -4.38 22.98 10.22
C ILE A 238 -4.05 21.49 10.17
N LEU A 239 -2.78 21.11 10.11
CA LEU A 239 -2.37 19.70 10.03
C LEU A 239 -2.84 18.91 11.25
N SER A 240 -2.71 19.46 12.45
CA SER A 240 -3.13 18.80 13.70
C SER A 240 -4.64 18.55 13.80
N ALA A 241 -5.46 19.26 13.02
CA ALA A 241 -6.91 19.04 12.96
C ALA A 241 -7.29 17.78 12.13
N TYR A 242 -6.33 17.18 11.42
CA TYR A 242 -6.55 16.08 10.47
C TYR A 242 -5.60 14.88 10.69
N GLU A 243 -4.75 14.93 11.72
CA GLU A 243 -4.00 13.79 12.24
C GLU A 243 -4.87 12.93 13.18
#